data_AF-A0A077PR48-F1
#
_entry.id   AF-A0A077PR48-F1
#
_cell.length_a   1.000
_cell.length_b   1.000
_cell.length_c   1.000
_cell.angle_alpha   90.00
_cell.angle_beta   90.00
_cell.angle_gamma   90.00
#
_symmetry.space_group_name_H-M   'P 1'
#
loop_
_entity.id
_entity.type
_entity.pdbx_description
1 polymer ?
#
loop_
_entity_poly.entity_id
_entity_poly.type
_entity_poly.pdbx_seq_one_letter_code
_entity_poly.pdbx_strand_id
1 'polypeptide(L)'
;MKASTCIKSTFLACAFLFGGCVTPQHDPQNRSQRALQTLSSELVQSGMLLDMKTGKAITSAELLEQLAAYPRVIVGEKHDNPYHHQIELWLVQQLGQKRPHGSVLLEMINPNQQEKVNKVKSWLQSNPIVREERIKQLLVWQQGWPWELYGELVTELVKAPYPLLAANLDRSEIDQAYKNHSLTDKTAWVSDDVKKLIEETIKNSHGADIEAKHLSAMTMIQQMRDRRMAEQLVNAPSPALLFAGGYHAVKAMGVPQHVKK
;
A
#
# COMPACT_ATOMS: atom_id res chain seq x y z
N MET A 1 -20.51 -2.15 90.44
CA MET A 1 -20.83 -0.94 89.64
C MET A 1 -21.00 -1.37 88.19
N LYS A 2 -22.21 -1.14 87.65
CA LYS A 2 -22.62 -0.93 86.24
C LYS A 2 -22.04 -1.85 85.15
N ALA A 3 -22.78 -2.45 84.22
CA ALA A 3 -24.20 -2.67 83.94
C ALA A 3 -24.18 -3.65 82.73
N SER A 4 -24.95 -4.74 82.74
CA SER A 4 -26.18 -4.91 81.94
C SER A 4 -26.02 -5.56 80.54
N THR A 5 -26.57 -6.78 80.45
CA THR A 5 -27.51 -7.34 79.42
C THR A 5 -27.09 -7.35 77.94
N CYS A 6 -27.49 -8.25 77.03
CA CYS A 6 -28.56 -9.26 76.96
C CYS A 6 -28.38 -10.05 75.63
N ILE A 7 -28.60 -11.37 75.65
CA ILE A 7 -29.55 -12.11 74.78
C ILE A 7 -29.31 -12.28 73.25
N LYS A 8 -29.53 -13.56 72.84
CA LYS A 8 -30.12 -14.15 71.61
C LYS A 8 -29.22 -14.73 70.49
N SER A 9 -29.26 -16.06 70.47
CA SER A 9 -29.21 -17.02 69.35
C SER A 9 -29.88 -16.53 68.06
N THR A 10 -29.31 -16.80 66.88
CA THR A 10 -30.05 -17.16 65.65
C THR A 10 -29.16 -17.85 64.60
N PHE A 11 -29.73 -18.89 63.98
CA PHE A 11 -29.45 -19.47 62.64
C PHE A 11 -29.02 -18.46 61.56
N LEU A 12 -28.19 -18.86 60.59
CA LEU A 12 -28.60 -18.99 59.17
C LEU A 12 -27.48 -19.48 58.22
N ALA A 13 -27.92 -20.34 57.29
CA ALA A 13 -27.57 -20.44 55.87
C ALA A 13 -26.18 -20.96 55.43
N CYS A 14 -26.20 -22.22 54.99
CA CYS A 14 -25.37 -22.73 53.88
C CYS A 14 -25.44 -21.79 52.67
N ALA A 15 -24.28 -21.27 52.25
CA ALA A 15 -24.13 -20.63 50.95
C ALA A 15 -23.62 -21.67 49.93
N PHE A 16 -24.46 -21.98 48.96
CA PHE A 16 -24.09 -22.70 47.73
C PHE A 16 -23.09 -21.85 46.93
N LEU A 17 -21.89 -22.39 46.69
CA LEU A 17 -20.95 -21.84 45.72
C LEU A 17 -21.35 -22.34 44.33
N PHE A 18 -22.06 -21.50 43.56
CA PHE A 18 -22.17 -21.69 42.11
C PHE A 18 -20.91 -21.15 41.44
N GLY A 19 -20.04 -22.06 41.00
CA GLY A 19 -18.95 -21.75 40.08
C GLY A 19 -19.51 -21.48 38.69
N GLY A 20 -19.66 -20.20 38.34
CA GLY A 20 -19.92 -19.78 36.97
C GLY A 20 -18.61 -19.71 36.19
N CYS A 21 -18.42 -20.61 35.23
CA CYS A 21 -17.41 -20.43 34.19
C CYS A 21 -17.83 -19.26 33.30
N VAL A 22 -17.22 -18.09 33.50
CA VAL A 22 -17.30 -16.98 32.54
C VAL A 22 -16.40 -17.35 31.35
N THR A 23 -17.00 -17.87 30.28
CA THR A 23 -16.36 -17.87 28.96
C THR A 23 -16.22 -16.42 28.51
N PRO A 24 -15.00 -15.92 28.22
CA PRO A 24 -14.84 -14.58 27.68
C PRO A 24 -15.54 -14.53 26.33
N GLN A 25 -16.63 -13.76 26.26
CA GLN A 25 -17.33 -13.47 25.03
C GLN A 25 -16.40 -12.61 24.18
N HIS A 26 -15.83 -13.23 23.14
CA HIS A 26 -14.99 -12.53 22.18
C HIS A 26 -15.93 -11.67 21.33
N ASP A 27 -16.08 -10.41 21.72
CA ASP A 27 -16.83 -9.42 20.94
C ASP A 27 -15.93 -8.93 19.79
N PRO A 28 -16.22 -9.27 18.52
CA PRO A 28 -15.43 -8.83 17.38
C PRO A 28 -15.57 -7.33 17.09
N GLN A 29 -16.42 -6.59 17.82
CA GLN A 29 -16.71 -5.18 17.54
C GLN A 29 -15.79 -4.17 18.24
N ASN A 30 -14.93 -4.59 19.18
CA ASN A 30 -14.03 -3.67 19.88
C ASN A 30 -12.63 -3.58 19.24
N ARG A 31 -12.58 -3.42 17.91
CA ARG A 31 -11.43 -2.73 17.30
C ARG A 31 -11.68 -1.25 17.52
N SER A 32 -10.72 -0.54 18.11
CA SER A 32 -10.68 0.92 18.01
C SER A 32 -10.80 1.29 16.51
N GLN A 33 -12.00 1.68 16.07
CA GLN A 33 -12.22 2.10 14.69
C GLN A 33 -11.46 3.42 14.53
N ARG A 34 -10.22 3.34 14.02
CA ARG A 34 -9.49 4.51 13.57
C ARG A 34 -10.41 5.20 12.55
N ALA A 35 -10.68 6.48 12.75
CA ALA A 35 -11.46 7.26 11.81
C ALA A 35 -10.81 7.14 10.42
N LEU A 36 -11.63 6.86 9.40
CA LEU A 36 -11.13 6.76 8.04
C LEU A 36 -10.63 8.13 7.58
N GLN A 37 -9.56 8.13 6.82
CA GLN A 37 -9.00 9.31 6.17
C GLN A 37 -10.09 9.97 5.32
N THR A 38 -10.14 11.30 5.42
CA THR A 38 -10.96 12.17 4.57
C THR A 38 -10.04 13.05 3.74
N LEU A 39 -10.46 13.38 2.52
CA LEU A 39 -9.75 14.33 1.67
C LEU A 39 -10.11 15.77 2.08
N SER A 40 -9.16 16.68 1.95
CA SER A 40 -9.40 18.11 2.18
C SER A 40 -10.42 18.67 1.18
N SER A 41 -11.07 19.77 1.53
CA SER A 41 -12.01 20.47 0.62
C SER A 41 -11.35 20.90 -0.68
N GLU A 42 -10.04 21.16 -0.68
CA GLU A 42 -9.25 21.45 -1.88
C GLU A 42 -9.24 20.27 -2.86
N LEU A 43 -9.09 19.04 -2.35
CA LEU A 43 -8.97 17.83 -3.17
C LEU A 43 -10.31 17.29 -3.68
N VAL A 44 -11.44 17.74 -3.13
CA VAL A 44 -12.79 17.26 -3.50
C VAL A 44 -13.65 18.30 -4.21
N GLN A 45 -13.06 19.44 -4.57
CA GLN A 45 -13.74 20.45 -5.39
C GLN A 45 -14.07 19.93 -6.79
N SER A 46 -15.17 20.44 -7.35
CA SER A 46 -15.56 20.10 -8.72
C SER A 46 -14.44 20.46 -9.70
N GLY A 47 -14.12 19.55 -10.61
CA GLY A 47 -13.04 19.71 -11.59
C GLY A 47 -11.66 19.25 -11.10
N MET A 48 -11.50 18.87 -9.83
CA MET A 48 -10.23 18.34 -9.32
C MET A 48 -10.00 16.87 -9.68
N LEU A 49 -11.07 16.11 -9.86
CA LEU A 49 -11.04 14.76 -10.42
C LEU A 49 -11.66 14.77 -11.82
N LEU A 50 -10.92 14.26 -12.80
CA LEU A 50 -11.35 14.14 -14.18
C LEU A 50 -11.26 12.68 -14.63
N ASP A 51 -12.33 12.18 -15.25
CA ASP A 51 -12.25 10.96 -16.05
C ASP A 51 -11.63 11.28 -17.41
N MET A 52 -10.39 10.86 -17.61
CA MET A 52 -9.65 11.11 -18.85
C MET A 52 -10.26 10.44 -20.10
N LYS A 53 -11.18 9.47 -19.97
CA LYS A 53 -11.88 8.90 -21.13
C LYS A 53 -12.97 9.83 -21.66
N THR A 54 -13.70 10.46 -20.75
CA THR A 54 -14.87 11.29 -21.08
C THR A 54 -14.59 12.79 -21.01
N GLY A 55 -13.48 13.18 -20.38
CA GLY A 55 -13.12 14.56 -20.07
C GLY A 55 -13.99 15.19 -18.98
N LYS A 56 -14.88 14.42 -18.33
CA LYS A 56 -15.84 14.95 -17.36
C LYS A 56 -15.24 14.99 -15.96
N ALA A 57 -15.60 16.03 -15.21
CA ALA A 57 -15.40 16.04 -13.78
C ALA A 57 -16.24 14.95 -13.11
N ILE A 58 -15.63 14.20 -12.18
CA ILE A 58 -16.30 13.19 -11.37
C ILE A 58 -16.04 13.47 -9.90
N THR A 59 -16.96 13.03 -9.05
CA THR A 59 -16.82 13.08 -7.60
C THR A 59 -15.95 11.94 -7.09
N SER A 60 -15.42 12.07 -5.88
CA SER A 60 -14.69 10.98 -5.21
C SER A 60 -15.57 9.75 -4.98
N ALA A 61 -16.88 9.93 -4.77
CA ALA A 61 -17.82 8.82 -4.63
C ALA A 61 -17.97 8.06 -5.95
N GLU A 62 -18.15 8.76 -7.07
CA GLU A 62 -18.20 8.15 -8.40
C GLU A 62 -16.90 7.44 -8.77
N LEU A 63 -15.73 8.01 -8.40
CA LEU A 63 -14.45 7.33 -8.57
C LEU A 63 -14.44 5.98 -7.84
N LEU A 64 -14.86 5.93 -6.57
CA LEU A 64 -14.86 4.69 -5.79
C LEU A 64 -15.80 3.64 -6.38
N GLU A 65 -17.00 4.02 -6.82
CA GLU A 65 -17.93 3.12 -7.50
C GLU A 65 -17.34 2.55 -8.80
N GLN A 66 -16.69 3.39 -9.60
CA GLN A 66 -16.04 2.94 -10.82
C GLN A 66 -14.88 1.99 -10.52
N LEU A 67 -13.99 2.33 -9.59
CA LEU A 67 -12.82 1.52 -9.25
C LEU A 67 -13.20 0.16 -8.64
N ALA A 68 -14.31 0.08 -7.90
CA ALA A 68 -14.80 -1.17 -7.34
C ALA A 68 -15.07 -2.25 -8.40
N ALA A 69 -15.43 -1.85 -9.62
CA ALA A 69 -15.69 -2.78 -10.72
C ALA A 69 -14.43 -3.39 -11.37
N TYR A 70 -13.23 -2.84 -11.11
CA TYR A 70 -11.99 -3.29 -11.77
C TYR A 70 -11.17 -4.23 -10.89
N PRO A 71 -10.85 -5.46 -11.32
CA PRO A 71 -10.12 -6.43 -10.49
C PRO A 71 -8.69 -6.01 -10.16
N ARG A 72 -8.12 -5.07 -10.93
CA ARG A 72 -6.76 -4.55 -10.77
C ARG A 72 -6.77 -3.05 -11.04
N VAL A 73 -6.22 -2.27 -10.11
CA VAL A 73 -6.10 -0.81 -10.23
C VAL A 73 -4.64 -0.43 -9.98
N ILE A 74 -4.12 0.47 -10.82
CA ILE A 74 -2.78 1.05 -10.68
C ILE A 74 -2.97 2.52 -10.32
N VAL A 75 -2.31 2.95 -9.25
CA VAL A 75 -2.35 4.30 -8.71
C VAL A 75 -0.96 4.90 -8.85
N GLY A 76 -0.89 6.02 -9.57
CA GLY A 76 0.35 6.74 -9.82
C GLY A 76 0.56 7.87 -8.81
N GLU A 77 1.77 8.00 -8.27
CA GLU A 77 2.12 9.07 -7.35
C GLU A 77 3.32 9.92 -7.79
N LYS A 78 3.44 11.11 -7.21
CA LYS A 78 4.70 11.83 -7.15
C LYS A 78 5.22 11.64 -5.74
N HIS A 79 6.34 10.93 -5.60
CA HIS A 79 6.81 10.39 -4.32
C HIS A 79 7.01 11.44 -3.21
N ASP A 80 7.33 12.69 -3.58
CA ASP A 80 7.54 13.80 -2.65
C ASP A 80 6.27 14.65 -2.39
N ASN A 81 5.12 14.30 -2.99
CA ASN A 81 3.90 15.09 -2.87
C ASN A 81 3.03 14.60 -1.71
N PRO A 82 2.90 15.36 -0.61
CA PRO A 82 2.15 14.93 0.57
C PRO A 82 0.66 14.70 0.30
N TYR A 83 0.07 15.37 -0.70
CA TYR A 83 -1.33 15.14 -1.05
C TYR A 83 -1.55 13.77 -1.70
N HIS A 84 -0.55 13.25 -2.42
CA HIS A 84 -0.66 11.94 -3.04
C HIS A 84 -0.73 10.87 -1.95
N HIS A 85 0.15 10.91 -0.95
CA HIS A 85 0.13 10.00 0.21
C HIS A 85 -1.22 10.02 0.96
N GLN A 86 -1.81 11.21 1.14
CA GLN A 86 -3.16 11.33 1.73
C GLN A 86 -4.24 10.67 0.87
N ILE A 87 -4.17 10.84 -0.46
CA ILE A 87 -5.09 10.21 -1.42
C ILE A 87 -4.93 8.69 -1.43
N GLU A 88 -3.70 8.18 -1.33
CA GLU A 88 -3.44 6.73 -1.30
C GLU A 88 -4.03 6.07 -0.06
N LEU A 89 -3.80 6.65 1.13
CA LEU A 89 -4.39 6.17 2.38
C LEU A 89 -5.92 6.23 2.33
N TRP A 90 -6.47 7.36 1.87
CA TRP A 90 -7.90 7.52 1.64
C TRP A 90 -8.45 6.45 0.70
N LEU A 91 -7.78 6.20 -0.43
CA LEU A 91 -8.23 5.26 -1.43
C LEU A 91 -8.22 3.83 -0.89
N VAL A 92 -7.16 3.40 -0.20
CA VAL A 92 -7.08 2.07 0.42
C VAL A 92 -8.25 1.87 1.38
N GLN A 93 -8.50 2.83 2.26
CA GLN A 93 -9.52 2.75 3.30
C GLN A 93 -10.94 2.80 2.74
N GLN A 94 -11.23 3.76 1.86
CA GLN A 94 -12.57 3.99 1.32
C GLN A 94 -12.95 2.98 0.25
N LEU A 95 -12.04 2.62 -0.66
CA LEU A 95 -12.31 1.57 -1.64
C LEU A 95 -12.51 0.23 -0.95
N GLY A 96 -11.81 -0.01 0.16
CA GLY A 96 -12.00 -1.19 1.01
C GLY A 96 -13.43 -1.32 1.57
N GLN A 97 -14.16 -0.20 1.72
CA GLN A 97 -15.58 -0.23 2.13
C GLN A 97 -16.52 -0.62 1.00
N LYS A 98 -16.14 -0.35 -0.26
CA LYS A 98 -16.93 -0.67 -1.45
C LYS A 98 -16.64 -2.06 -1.98
N ARG A 99 -15.41 -2.51 -1.80
CA ARG A 99 -14.93 -3.81 -2.23
C ARG A 99 -13.73 -4.27 -1.40
N PRO A 100 -13.76 -5.48 -0.82
CA PRO A 100 -12.59 -6.05 -0.16
C PRO A 100 -11.38 -6.11 -1.09
N HIS A 101 -10.20 -5.75 -0.58
CA HIS A 101 -8.95 -5.96 -1.30
C HIS A 101 -8.49 -7.41 -1.12
N GLY A 102 -8.08 -8.04 -2.22
CA GLY A 102 -7.38 -9.32 -2.22
C GLY A 102 -5.88 -9.15 -2.01
N SER A 103 -5.30 -8.02 -2.45
CA SER A 103 -3.89 -7.68 -2.21
C SER A 103 -3.60 -6.20 -2.46
N VAL A 104 -2.52 -5.71 -1.87
CA VAL A 104 -1.92 -4.42 -2.21
C VAL A 104 -0.44 -4.60 -2.50
N LEU A 105 0.06 -3.93 -3.53
CA LEU A 105 1.44 -3.99 -3.98
C LEU A 105 2.06 -2.60 -3.93
N LEU A 106 3.30 -2.49 -3.45
CA LEU A 106 4.05 -1.24 -3.40
C LEU A 106 5.35 -1.36 -4.19
N GLU A 107 5.61 -0.39 -5.06
CA GLU A 107 6.93 -0.20 -5.68
C GLU A 107 8.04 -0.03 -4.62
N MET A 108 7.69 0.53 -3.47
CA MET A 108 8.59 0.92 -2.39
C MET A 108 9.13 -0.29 -1.59
N ILE A 109 8.53 -1.47 -1.77
CA ILE A 109 8.97 -2.73 -1.16
C ILE A 109 9.74 -3.53 -2.21
N ASN A 110 11.01 -3.82 -1.92
CA ASN A 110 11.84 -4.69 -2.75
C ASN A 110 11.59 -6.17 -2.41
N PRO A 111 11.81 -7.10 -3.36
CA PRO A 111 11.67 -8.53 -3.12
C PRO A 111 12.42 -9.03 -1.87
N ASN A 112 13.64 -8.54 -1.60
CA ASN A 112 14.42 -8.90 -0.41
C ASN A 112 13.80 -8.45 0.94
N GLN A 113 12.75 -7.63 0.93
CA GLN A 113 11.98 -7.23 2.11
C GLN A 113 10.75 -8.12 2.34
N GLN A 114 10.31 -8.92 1.36
CA GLN A 114 9.02 -9.61 1.40
C GLN A 114 8.88 -10.55 2.62
N GLU A 115 9.92 -11.28 2.98
CA GLU A 115 9.89 -12.16 4.16
C GLU A 115 9.69 -11.35 5.45
N LYS A 116 10.28 -10.17 5.55
CA LYS A 116 10.14 -9.27 6.70
C LYS A 116 8.73 -8.69 6.76
N VAL A 117 8.17 -8.29 5.62
CA VAL A 117 6.77 -7.87 5.50
C VAL A 117 5.85 -8.99 6.03
N ASN A 118 6.02 -10.22 5.56
CA ASN A 118 5.19 -11.36 5.98
C ASN A 118 5.28 -11.59 7.50
N LYS A 119 6.49 -11.55 8.07
CA LYS A 119 6.72 -11.68 9.53
C LYS A 119 6.03 -10.57 10.32
N VAL A 120 6.16 -9.31 9.89
CA VAL A 120 5.51 -8.17 10.53
C VAL A 120 3.99 -8.30 10.46
N LYS A 121 3.43 -8.64 9.29
CA LYS A 121 1.99 -8.85 9.13
C LYS A 121 1.46 -9.94 10.06
N SER A 122 2.16 -11.08 10.13
CA SER A 122 1.79 -12.21 11.01
C SER A 122 1.85 -11.81 12.48
N TRP A 123 2.88 -11.08 12.90
CA TRP A 123 3.01 -10.58 14.27
C TRP A 123 1.90 -9.59 14.64
N LEU A 124 1.53 -8.69 13.73
CA LEU A 124 0.49 -7.69 13.97
C LEU A 124 -0.92 -8.29 14.08
N GLN A 125 -1.15 -9.53 13.61
CA GLN A 125 -2.46 -10.19 13.78
C GLN A 125 -2.79 -10.47 15.26
N SER A 126 -1.80 -10.54 16.15
CA SER A 126 -2.05 -10.63 17.60
C SER A 126 -2.42 -9.27 18.24
N ASN A 127 -2.62 -8.23 17.42
CA ASN A 127 -2.94 -6.86 17.81
C ASN A 127 -2.05 -6.31 18.94
N PRO A 128 -0.70 -6.40 18.85
CA PRO A 128 0.18 -5.87 19.88
C PRO A 128 0.11 -4.33 19.91
N ILE A 129 0.32 -3.75 21.09
CA ILE A 129 0.56 -2.30 21.20
C ILE A 129 1.97 -2.03 20.68
N VAL A 130 2.07 -1.33 19.55
CA VAL A 130 3.34 -1.08 18.84
C VAL A 130 3.39 0.34 18.30
N ARG A 131 4.57 0.95 18.37
CA ARG A 131 4.87 2.24 17.73
C ARG A 131 5.29 2.06 16.27
N GLU A 132 4.96 3.02 15.41
CA GLU A 132 5.25 2.95 13.98
C GLU A 132 6.75 2.83 13.67
N GLU A 133 7.62 3.42 14.50
CA GLU A 133 9.08 3.31 14.35
C GLU A 133 9.55 1.85 14.47
N ARG A 134 8.87 1.04 15.30
CA ARG A 134 9.18 -0.38 15.41
C ARG A 134 8.76 -1.14 14.16
N ILE A 135 7.65 -0.76 13.53
CA ILE A 135 7.21 -1.30 12.24
C ILE A 135 8.25 -0.96 11.17
N LYS A 136 8.63 0.32 11.04
CA LYS A 136 9.69 0.80 10.13
C LYS A 136 10.98 -0.02 10.24
N GLN A 137 11.46 -0.22 11.48
CA GLN A 137 12.66 -1.00 11.76
C GLN A 137 12.54 -2.46 11.33
N LEU A 138 11.43 -3.13 11.69
CA LEU A 138 11.24 -4.55 11.38
C LEU A 138 11.09 -4.80 9.87
N LEU A 139 10.47 -3.87 9.15
CA LEU A 139 10.38 -3.90 7.68
C LEU A 139 11.73 -3.65 7.01
N VAL A 140 12.72 -3.12 7.76
CA VAL A 140 13.96 -2.57 7.20
C VAL A 140 13.60 -1.60 6.08
N TRP A 141 12.72 -0.65 6.40
CA TRP A 141 12.19 0.30 5.41
C TRP A 141 13.34 1.07 4.75
N GLN A 142 13.27 1.20 3.43
CA GLN A 142 14.37 1.77 2.65
C GLN A 142 14.48 3.27 2.91
N GLN A 143 15.71 3.77 3.06
CA GLN A 143 15.96 5.20 3.31
C GLN A 143 15.53 6.11 2.14
N GLY A 144 15.46 5.57 0.92
CA GLY A 144 15.00 6.30 -0.27
C GLY A 144 13.51 6.66 -0.26
N TRP A 145 12.74 6.11 0.68
CA TRP A 145 11.31 6.38 0.85
C TRP A 145 11.08 7.03 2.22
N PRO A 146 10.89 8.36 2.30
CA PRO A 146 10.72 9.06 3.59
C PRO A 146 9.57 8.47 4.40
N TRP A 147 9.85 7.99 5.61
CA TRP A 147 8.81 7.34 6.44
C TRP A 147 7.73 8.32 6.86
N GLU A 148 8.08 9.59 6.95
CA GLU A 148 7.19 10.70 7.28
C GLU A 148 6.06 10.87 6.23
N LEU A 149 6.28 10.37 5.01
CA LEU A 149 5.27 10.35 3.94
C LEU A 149 4.55 9.00 3.86
N TYR A 150 5.29 7.89 3.88
CA TYR A 150 4.74 6.55 3.64
C TYR A 150 4.23 5.82 4.90
N GLY A 151 4.61 6.26 6.09
CA GLY A 151 4.46 5.49 7.33
C GLY A 151 3.02 5.15 7.67
N GLU A 152 2.08 6.08 7.45
CA GLU A 152 0.66 5.85 7.70
C GLU A 152 0.07 4.80 6.76
N LEU A 153 0.32 4.94 5.45
CA LEU A 153 -0.10 3.97 4.43
C LEU A 153 0.48 2.59 4.71
N VAL A 154 1.79 2.50 4.94
CA VAL A 154 2.46 1.22 5.20
C VAL A 154 1.91 0.58 6.47
N THR A 155 1.70 1.36 7.54
CA THR A 155 1.13 0.87 8.80
C THR A 155 -0.29 0.33 8.63
N GLU A 156 -1.14 1.02 7.86
CA GLU A 156 -2.48 0.53 7.47
C GLU A 156 -2.37 -0.83 6.74
N LEU A 157 -1.52 -0.90 5.72
CA LEU A 157 -1.39 -2.07 4.85
C LEU A 157 -0.78 -3.29 5.55
N VAL A 158 0.16 -3.12 6.48
CA VAL A 158 0.71 -4.26 7.22
C VAL A 158 -0.29 -4.82 8.23
N LYS A 159 -1.17 -3.98 8.80
CA LYS A 159 -2.25 -4.43 9.70
C LYS A 159 -3.43 -5.07 8.96
N ALA A 160 -3.59 -4.76 7.67
CA ALA A 160 -4.67 -5.29 6.85
C ALA A 160 -4.65 -6.83 6.74
N PRO A 161 -5.81 -7.48 6.56
CA PRO A 161 -5.91 -8.95 6.54
C PRO A 161 -5.42 -9.58 5.22
N TYR A 162 -5.30 -8.78 4.14
CA TYR A 162 -4.81 -9.21 2.84
C TYR A 162 -3.27 -9.06 2.75
N PRO A 163 -2.61 -9.80 1.83
CA PRO A 163 -1.17 -9.66 1.59
C PRO A 163 -0.77 -8.25 1.12
N LEU A 164 0.39 -7.81 1.63
CA LEU A 164 1.15 -6.66 1.13
C LEU A 164 2.37 -7.21 0.38
N LEU A 165 2.51 -6.87 -0.90
CA LEU A 165 3.51 -7.47 -1.78
C LEU A 165 4.50 -6.44 -2.31
N ALA A 166 5.75 -6.87 -2.48
CA ALA A 166 6.77 -6.19 -3.24
C ALA A 166 6.36 -6.14 -4.72
N ALA A 167 6.48 -4.97 -5.34
CA ALA A 167 6.17 -4.80 -6.76
C ALA A 167 7.42 -4.66 -7.65
N ASN A 168 8.56 -4.28 -7.07
CA ASN A 168 9.72 -3.77 -7.81
C ASN A 168 10.85 -4.80 -7.98
N LEU A 169 11.95 -4.39 -8.60
CA LEU A 169 13.21 -5.14 -8.69
C LEU A 169 14.01 -5.03 -7.39
N ASP A 170 14.86 -6.03 -7.12
CA ASP A 170 15.92 -5.89 -6.13
C ASP A 170 17.05 -4.99 -6.65
N ARG A 171 17.75 -4.33 -5.71
CA ARG A 171 18.89 -3.46 -6.04
C ARG A 171 19.98 -4.17 -6.84
N SER A 172 20.24 -5.45 -6.54
CA SER A 172 21.21 -6.24 -7.29
C SER A 172 20.81 -6.44 -8.76
N GLU A 173 19.51 -6.57 -9.05
CA GLU A 173 19.00 -6.68 -10.42
C GLU A 173 19.19 -5.37 -11.17
N ILE A 174 18.91 -4.23 -10.52
CA ILE A 174 19.14 -2.89 -11.07
C ILE A 174 20.64 -2.68 -11.35
N ASP A 175 21.51 -2.99 -10.38
CA ASP A 175 22.96 -2.82 -10.52
C ASP A 175 23.52 -3.70 -11.65
N GLN A 176 23.01 -4.93 -11.80
CA GLN A 176 23.40 -5.82 -12.88
C GLN A 176 22.92 -5.32 -14.24
N ALA A 177 21.66 -4.87 -14.34
CA ALA A 177 21.13 -4.27 -15.57
C ALA A 177 21.97 -3.05 -15.98
N TYR A 178 22.32 -2.20 -15.02
CA TYR A 178 23.18 -1.05 -15.26
C TYR A 178 24.59 -1.45 -15.70
N LYS A 179 25.18 -2.53 -15.17
CA LYS A 179 26.53 -2.96 -15.59
C LYS A 179 26.54 -3.65 -16.96
N ASN A 180 25.49 -4.42 -17.25
CA ASN A 180 25.45 -5.31 -18.42
C ASN A 180 24.76 -4.67 -19.63
N HIS A 181 24.15 -3.49 -19.51
CA HIS A 181 23.51 -2.84 -20.65
C HIS A 181 24.51 -2.56 -21.79
N SER A 182 24.05 -2.72 -23.02
CA SER A 182 24.77 -2.33 -24.22
C SER A 182 23.96 -1.31 -25.00
N LEU A 183 24.63 -0.30 -25.58
CA LEU A 183 24.00 0.65 -26.50
C LEU A 183 23.41 -0.03 -27.74
N THR A 184 23.93 -1.21 -28.09
CA THR A 184 23.44 -2.02 -29.22
C THR A 184 22.37 -3.02 -28.81
N ASP A 185 21.94 -3.04 -27.54
CA ASP A 185 20.91 -3.96 -27.08
C ASP A 185 19.57 -3.58 -27.71
N LYS A 186 19.07 -4.50 -28.54
CA LYS A 186 17.77 -4.39 -29.21
C LYS A 186 16.65 -5.03 -28.42
N THR A 187 16.92 -5.52 -27.21
CA THR A 187 15.90 -6.08 -26.33
C THR A 187 14.96 -4.95 -25.90
N ALA A 188 13.81 -4.87 -26.54
CA ALA A 188 12.71 -4.00 -26.16
C ALA A 188 11.53 -4.88 -25.74
N TRP A 189 11.01 -4.64 -24.54
CA TRP A 189 9.81 -5.34 -24.04
C TRP A 189 8.52 -4.61 -24.42
N VAL A 190 8.66 -3.47 -25.11
CA VAL A 190 7.60 -2.57 -25.59
C VAL A 190 7.92 -2.16 -27.04
N SER A 191 6.99 -1.48 -27.71
CA SER A 191 7.24 -0.95 -29.06
C SER A 191 8.29 0.17 -29.05
N ASP A 192 8.88 0.45 -30.22
CA ASP A 192 9.85 1.54 -30.38
C ASP A 192 9.26 2.91 -29.99
N ASP A 193 7.98 3.17 -30.29
CA ASP A 193 7.30 4.41 -29.90
C ASP A 193 7.20 4.56 -28.38
N VAL A 194 6.86 3.47 -27.67
CA VAL A 194 6.81 3.47 -26.20
C VAL A 194 8.20 3.66 -25.61
N LYS A 195 9.21 2.97 -26.16
CA LYS A 195 10.61 3.13 -25.73
C LYS A 195 11.08 4.58 -25.91
N LYS A 196 10.76 5.21 -27.04
CA LYS A 196 11.08 6.61 -27.30
C LYS A 196 10.41 7.54 -26.28
N LEU A 197 9.15 7.30 -25.94
CA LEU A 197 8.43 8.07 -24.90
C LEU A 197 9.09 7.94 -23.52
N ILE A 198 9.58 6.74 -23.18
CA ILE A 198 10.36 6.51 -21.95
C ILE A 198 11.67 7.31 -21.98
N GLU A 199 12.43 7.25 -23.09
CA GLU A 199 13.68 7.99 -23.25
C GLU A 199 13.48 9.51 -23.13
N GLU A 200 12.44 10.05 -23.76
CA GLU A 200 12.07 11.47 -23.67
C GLU A 200 11.70 11.87 -22.24
N THR A 201 10.94 11.03 -21.54
CA THR A 201 10.60 11.25 -20.13
C THR A 201 11.84 11.29 -19.25
N ILE A 202 12.77 10.34 -19.42
CA ILE A 202 14.02 10.28 -18.65
C ILE A 202 14.88 11.53 -18.93
N LYS A 203 15.02 11.95 -20.19
CA LYS A 203 15.72 13.21 -20.53
C LYS A 203 15.11 14.40 -19.83
N ASN A 204 13.78 14.52 -19.83
CA ASN A 204 13.09 15.64 -19.19
C ASN A 204 13.27 15.64 -17.66
N SER A 205 13.42 14.47 -17.03
CA SER A 205 13.66 14.35 -15.59
C SER A 205 15.13 14.55 -15.17
N HIS A 206 16.09 14.27 -16.06
CA HIS A 206 17.53 14.31 -15.77
C HIS A 206 18.29 15.47 -16.44
N GLY A 207 17.60 16.28 -17.26
CA GLY A 207 18.20 17.30 -18.10
C GLY A 207 18.52 16.78 -19.51
N ALA A 208 18.46 17.68 -20.49
CA ALA A 208 18.68 17.34 -21.90
C ALA A 208 20.09 16.78 -22.18
N ASP A 209 21.06 17.07 -21.30
CA ASP A 209 22.47 16.70 -21.44
C ASP A 209 22.84 15.35 -20.81
N ILE A 210 21.87 14.50 -20.46
CA ILE A 210 22.14 13.14 -19.98
C ILE A 210 22.96 12.35 -21.01
N GLU A 211 24.08 11.75 -20.57
CA GLU A 211 24.93 10.95 -21.44
C GLU A 211 24.16 9.76 -22.04
N ALA A 212 24.41 9.47 -23.32
CA ALA A 212 23.69 8.42 -24.06
C ALA A 212 23.74 7.03 -23.37
N LYS A 213 24.87 6.70 -22.75
CA LYS A 213 25.04 5.47 -21.97
C LYS A 213 24.12 5.43 -20.75
N HIS A 214 24.04 6.53 -20.00
CA HIS A 214 23.16 6.64 -18.84
C HIS A 214 21.69 6.59 -19.23
N LEU A 215 21.30 7.31 -20.29
CA LEU A 215 19.95 7.26 -20.83
C LEU A 215 19.55 5.84 -21.23
N SER A 216 20.43 5.13 -21.95
CA SER A 216 20.19 3.75 -22.38
C SER A 216 19.98 2.82 -21.19
N ALA A 217 20.86 2.89 -20.18
CA ALA A 217 20.74 2.10 -18.96
C ALA A 217 19.42 2.39 -18.21
N MET A 218 19.08 3.65 -18.03
CA MET A 218 17.87 4.06 -17.31
C MET A 218 16.59 3.64 -18.06
N THR A 219 16.60 3.72 -19.39
CA THR A 219 15.49 3.27 -20.24
C THR A 219 15.27 1.76 -20.13
N MET A 220 16.36 0.99 -20.08
CA MET A 220 16.29 -0.46 -19.85
C MET A 220 15.74 -0.76 -18.46
N ILE A 221 16.28 -0.12 -17.42
CA ILE A 221 15.87 -0.32 -16.01
C ILE A 221 14.40 0.06 -15.82
N GLN A 222 13.93 1.16 -16.41
CA GLN A 222 12.53 1.59 -16.36
C GLN A 222 11.60 0.47 -16.86
N GLN A 223 11.86 -0.06 -18.06
CA GLN A 223 11.07 -1.16 -18.62
C GLN A 223 11.16 -2.44 -17.78
N MET A 224 12.32 -2.78 -17.21
CA MET A 224 12.46 -3.95 -16.34
C MET A 224 11.60 -3.82 -15.08
N ARG A 225 11.57 -2.63 -14.47
CA ARG A 225 10.74 -2.34 -13.29
C ARG A 225 9.26 -2.41 -13.64
N ASP A 226 8.85 -1.76 -14.73
CA ASP A 226 7.47 -1.76 -15.20
C ASP A 226 6.97 -3.18 -15.52
N ARG A 227 7.82 -3.97 -16.18
CA ARG A 227 7.55 -5.38 -16.43
C ARG A 227 7.40 -6.18 -15.14
N ARG A 228 8.32 -6.04 -14.18
CA ARG A 228 8.25 -6.73 -12.89
C ARG A 228 6.96 -6.37 -12.15
N MET A 229 6.62 -5.09 -12.10
CA MET A 229 5.38 -4.62 -11.48
C MET A 229 4.13 -5.19 -12.16
N ALA A 230 4.11 -5.27 -13.49
CA ALA A 230 3.02 -5.89 -14.23
C ALA A 230 2.89 -7.38 -13.91
N GLU A 231 4.01 -8.12 -13.88
CA GLU A 231 4.04 -9.54 -13.54
C GLU A 231 3.53 -9.78 -12.11
N GLN A 232 3.96 -8.97 -11.13
CA GLN A 232 3.48 -9.05 -9.76
C GLN A 232 1.97 -8.75 -9.68
N LEU A 233 1.50 -7.69 -10.33
CA LEU A 233 0.09 -7.29 -10.31
C LEU A 233 -0.83 -8.32 -10.97
N VAL A 234 -0.40 -8.98 -12.05
CA VAL A 234 -1.19 -10.01 -12.73
C VAL A 234 -1.33 -11.26 -11.85
N ASN A 235 -0.26 -11.67 -11.18
CA ASN A 235 -0.21 -12.87 -10.35
C ASN A 235 -0.75 -12.66 -8.92
N ALA A 236 -0.94 -11.42 -8.49
CA ALA A 236 -1.43 -11.12 -7.15
C ALA A 236 -2.90 -11.54 -6.94
N PRO A 237 -3.29 -11.93 -5.72
CA PRO A 237 -4.68 -12.21 -5.40
C PRO A 237 -5.57 -11.00 -5.72
N SER A 238 -6.58 -11.22 -6.56
CA SER A 238 -7.55 -10.18 -6.89
C SER A 238 -8.62 -10.10 -5.78
N PRO A 239 -9.17 -8.90 -5.53
CA PRO A 239 -8.85 -7.67 -6.23
C PRO A 239 -7.57 -6.95 -5.77
N ALA A 240 -6.76 -6.44 -6.69
CA ALA A 240 -5.42 -5.92 -6.39
C ALA A 240 -5.28 -4.40 -6.63
N LEU A 241 -4.55 -3.72 -5.76
CA LEU A 241 -4.08 -2.34 -5.94
C LEU A 241 -2.56 -2.30 -6.06
N LEU A 242 -2.03 -1.56 -7.03
CA LEU A 242 -0.60 -1.23 -7.13
C LEU A 242 -0.41 0.28 -6.92
N PHE A 243 0.43 0.65 -5.96
CA PHE A 243 0.94 2.03 -5.80
C PHE A 243 2.37 2.12 -6.35
N ALA A 244 2.58 3.04 -7.28
CA ALA A 244 3.85 3.26 -7.95
C ALA A 244 3.99 4.72 -8.39
N GLY A 245 5.21 5.15 -8.72
CA GLY A 245 5.50 6.45 -9.28
C GLY A 245 4.69 6.70 -10.56
N GLY A 246 4.36 7.96 -10.80
CA GLY A 246 3.43 8.38 -11.85
C GLY A 246 3.82 7.84 -13.22
N TYR A 247 5.12 7.87 -13.56
CA TYR A 247 5.62 7.34 -14.83
C TYR A 247 5.40 5.83 -14.98
N HIS A 248 5.53 5.06 -13.89
CA HIS A 248 5.21 3.63 -13.86
C HIS A 248 3.70 3.38 -14.05
N ALA A 249 2.84 4.28 -13.58
CA ALA A 249 1.39 4.14 -13.71
C ALA A 249 0.83 4.63 -15.06
N VAL A 250 1.58 5.41 -15.84
CA VAL A 250 1.10 6.00 -17.11
C VAL A 250 0.76 4.91 -18.12
N LYS A 251 -0.50 4.90 -18.58
CA LYS A 251 -1.00 3.94 -19.57
C LYS A 251 -0.20 3.88 -20.85
N ALA A 252 0.38 5.00 -21.29
CA ALA A 252 1.12 5.08 -22.55
C ALA A 252 2.53 4.48 -22.50
N MET A 253 3.12 4.27 -21.30
CA MET A 253 4.53 3.86 -21.23
C MET A 253 4.93 2.95 -20.05
N GLY A 254 4.19 2.98 -18.94
CA GLY A 254 4.58 2.24 -17.74
C GLY A 254 4.02 0.82 -17.70
N VAL A 255 3.76 0.34 -16.49
CA VAL A 255 3.19 -0.98 -16.14
C VAL A 255 2.07 -1.43 -17.10
N PRO A 256 1.09 -0.59 -17.50
CA PRO A 256 0.02 -1.04 -18.41
C PRO A 256 0.50 -1.54 -19.77
N GLN A 257 1.66 -1.12 -20.26
CA GLN A 257 2.25 -1.62 -21.52
C GLN A 257 2.79 -3.04 -21.39
N HIS A 258 3.00 -3.54 -20.17
CA HIS A 258 3.56 -4.86 -19.89
C HIS A 258 2.52 -5.88 -19.39
N VAL A 259 1.31 -5.43 -19.06
CA VAL A 259 0.20 -6.33 -18.77
C VAL A 259 -0.26 -6.97 -20.07
N LYS A 260 0.10 -8.24 -20.29
CA LYS A 260 -0.40 -9.01 -21.43
C LYS A 260 -1.93 -9.03 -21.41
N LYS A 261 -2.54 -8.79 -22.57
CA LYS A 261 -3.97 -9.02 -22.78
C LYS A 261 -4.28 -10.51 -22.74
#